data_AF-A0AA40LP50-F1
#
_entry.id   AF-A0AA40LP50-F1
#
_cell.length_a   1.000
_cell.length_b   1.000
_cell.length_c   1.000
_cell.angle_alpha   90.00
_cell.angle_beta   90.00
_cell.angle_gamma   90.00
#
_symmetry.space_group_name_H-M   'P 1'
#
loop_
_entity.id
_entity.type
_entity.pdbx_description
1 polymer ?
#
loop_
_entity_poly.entity_id
_entity_poly.type
_entity_poly.pdbx_seq_one_letter_code
_entity_poly.pdbx_strand_id
1 'polypeptide(L)'
;MLLVKAAAKRKGIKATDVKGLLPLMVLMVIIFLMIVFWENELYEEVVASTIEHLHVDYPQSDIAVRYCNHMIIQRIIKEPDNTCKKEHVFIHERPRNINHVCTSPKRMACQNHSSILCFQSETKFKMTVCKLIEGTRYPACRYHISPTEGFIIVACDDLGPVNFQRYVDNLRPAPESELLSAPLPGALVLVLTWRTSDCGRGVKPE
;
A
#
# COMPACT_ATOMS: atom_id res chain seq x y z
N MET A 1 -9.29 96.03 28.80
CA MET A 1 -9.47 95.16 27.62
C MET A 1 -9.26 93.72 28.07
N LEU A 2 -10.30 92.89 27.95
CA LEU A 2 -10.35 91.52 28.44
C LEU A 2 -9.41 90.61 27.63
N LEU A 3 -8.48 89.95 28.31
CA LEU A 3 -7.60 88.94 27.72
C LEU A 3 -8.37 87.61 27.68
N VAL A 4 -8.93 87.30 26.51
CA VAL A 4 -9.67 86.05 26.27
C VAL A 4 -8.69 84.88 26.38
N LYS A 5 -8.72 84.16 27.51
CA LYS A 5 -8.02 82.88 27.66
C LYS A 5 -8.86 81.80 26.98
N ALA A 6 -8.55 81.50 25.73
CA ALA A 6 -9.10 80.33 25.05
C ALA A 6 -8.54 79.06 25.71
N ALA A 7 -9.39 78.34 26.46
CA ALA A 7 -9.04 77.06 27.04
C ALA A 7 -9.21 75.95 25.98
N ALA A 8 -8.16 75.65 25.23
CA ALA A 8 -8.08 74.40 24.48
C ALA A 8 -7.61 73.29 25.44
N LYS A 9 -8.51 72.40 25.87
CA LYS A 9 -8.13 71.20 26.64
C LYS A 9 -8.54 69.94 25.88
N ARG A 10 -7.51 69.18 25.49
CA ARG A 10 -7.55 67.97 24.65
C ARG A 10 -8.62 66.99 25.12
N LYS A 11 -9.44 66.49 24.19
CA LYS A 11 -10.30 65.32 24.40
C LYS A 11 -9.39 64.11 24.54
N GLY A 12 -9.14 63.68 25.78
CA GLY A 12 -8.41 62.44 26.05
C GLY A 12 -9.16 61.27 25.43
N ILE A 13 -8.50 60.53 24.55
CA ILE A 13 -8.99 59.24 24.09
C ILE A 13 -8.90 58.31 25.30
N LYS A 14 -10.06 57.89 25.83
CA LYS A 14 -10.10 56.85 26.85
C LYS A 14 -9.55 55.58 26.22
N ALA A 15 -8.44 55.07 26.75
CA ALA A 15 -7.99 53.73 26.45
C ALA A 15 -9.12 52.77 26.86
N THR A 16 -9.72 52.09 25.90
CA THR A 16 -10.70 51.04 26.15
C THR A 16 -10.00 49.91 26.89
N ASP A 17 -10.58 49.54 28.02
CA ASP A 17 -10.10 48.53 28.95
C ASP A 17 -9.75 47.22 28.22
N VAL A 18 -8.46 46.92 28.13
CA VAL A 18 -7.88 45.78 27.40
C VAL A 18 -8.19 44.43 28.11
N LYS A 19 -8.99 44.46 29.18
CA LYS A 19 -9.41 43.28 29.96
C LYS A 19 -10.17 42.24 29.15
N GLY A 20 -10.85 42.64 28.08
CA GLY A 20 -11.49 41.70 27.14
C GLY A 20 -10.51 41.10 26.13
N LEU A 21 -9.35 41.71 25.91
CA LEU A 21 -8.36 41.25 24.93
C LEU A 21 -7.45 40.18 25.52
N LEU A 22 -7.08 40.30 26.80
CA LEU A 22 -6.25 39.31 27.50
C LEU A 22 -6.84 37.88 27.47
N PRO A 23 -8.12 37.63 27.80
CA PRO A 23 -8.71 36.30 27.70
C PRO A 23 -8.82 35.81 26.25
N LEU A 24 -9.00 36.70 25.27
CA LEU A 24 -8.99 36.33 23.85
C LEU A 24 -7.59 35.89 23.39
N MET A 25 -6.54 36.59 23.83
CA MET A 25 -5.15 36.21 23.54
C MET A 25 -4.81 34.85 24.16
N VAL A 26 -5.24 34.60 25.40
CA VAL A 26 -5.06 33.30 26.07
C VAL A 26 -5.84 32.20 25.35
N LEU A 27 -7.08 32.47 24.93
CA LEU A 27 -7.91 31.51 24.20
C LEU A 27 -7.27 31.12 22.84
N MET A 28 -6.72 32.09 22.10
CA MET A 28 -6.01 31.83 20.86
C MET A 28 -4.76 30.97 21.06
N VAL A 29 -4.01 31.20 22.14
CA VAL A 29 -2.84 30.36 22.48
C VAL A 29 -3.26 28.95 22.86
N ILE A 30 -4.33 28.77 23.63
CA ILE A 30 -4.84 27.44 23.99
C ILE A 30 -5.32 26.67 22.76
N ILE A 31 -6.05 27.33 21.85
CA ILE A 31 -6.48 26.72 20.60
C ILE A 31 -5.28 26.35 19.73
N PHE A 32 -4.28 27.22 19.63
CA PHE A 32 -3.05 26.93 18.89
C PHE A 32 -2.29 25.72 19.49
N LEU A 33 -2.18 25.64 20.82
CA LEU A 33 -1.56 24.49 21.49
C LEU A 33 -2.36 23.20 21.27
N MET A 34 -3.69 23.27 21.29
CA MET A 34 -4.54 22.13 20.96
C MET A 34 -4.38 21.71 19.49
N ILE A 35 -4.30 22.66 18.55
CA ILE A 35 -4.04 22.35 17.13
C ILE A 35 -2.67 21.69 16.97
N VAL A 36 -1.61 22.21 17.59
CA VAL A 36 -0.26 21.61 17.53
C VAL A 36 -0.22 20.22 18.17
N PHE A 37 -0.96 20.01 19.26
CA PHE A 37 -1.06 18.71 19.92
C PHE A 37 -1.84 17.69 19.05
N TRP A 38 -2.93 18.14 18.42
CA TRP A 38 -3.73 17.34 17.49
C TRP A 38 -2.97 17.04 16.19
N GLU A 39 -2.22 18.00 15.67
CA GLU A 39 -1.34 17.80 14.52
C GLU A 39 -0.27 16.75 14.86
N ASN A 40 0.37 16.80 16.03
CA ASN A 40 1.38 15.81 16.39
C ASN A 40 0.83 14.38 16.56
N GLU A 41 -0.31 14.20 17.22
CA GLU A 41 -0.88 12.87 17.49
C GLU A 41 -1.43 12.22 16.20
N LEU A 42 -1.98 13.01 15.28
CA LEU A 42 -2.47 12.53 13.98
C LEU A 42 -1.33 12.35 12.95
N TYR A 43 -0.24 13.12 13.06
CA TYR A 43 0.90 13.04 12.14
C TYR A 43 1.72 11.76 12.35
N GLU A 44 1.84 11.24 13.57
CA GLU A 44 2.51 9.95 13.78
C GLU A 44 1.74 8.75 13.18
N GLU A 45 0.40 8.75 13.18
CA GLU A 45 -0.38 7.66 12.56
C GLU A 45 -0.46 7.76 11.02
N VAL A 46 -0.50 8.97 10.45
CA VAL A 46 -0.63 9.19 9.00
C VAL A 46 0.72 9.12 8.28
N VAL A 47 1.82 9.55 8.92
CA VAL A 47 3.17 9.51 8.30
C VAL A 47 3.80 8.11 8.37
N ALA A 48 3.37 7.25 9.30
CA ALA A 48 3.89 5.89 9.47
C ALA A 48 3.38 4.86 8.44
N SER A 49 2.36 5.16 7.63
CA SER A 49 1.68 4.15 6.80
C SER A 49 1.80 4.33 5.29
N THR A 50 2.68 5.21 4.79
CA THR A 50 2.92 5.28 3.35
C THR A 50 3.54 3.97 2.85
N ILE A 51 3.09 3.48 1.69
CA ILE A 51 3.65 2.26 1.07
C ILE A 51 5.17 2.38 0.94
N GLU A 52 5.67 3.56 0.60
CA GLU A 52 7.10 3.82 0.49
C GLU A 52 7.82 3.54 1.80
N HIS A 53 7.33 4.10 2.92
CA HIS A 53 7.93 3.89 4.22
C HIS A 53 7.84 2.43 4.69
N LEU A 54 6.72 1.74 4.44
CA LEU A 54 6.51 0.39 4.97
C LEU A 54 7.11 -0.71 4.08
N HIS A 55 7.04 -0.55 2.76
CA HIS A 55 7.32 -1.62 1.80
C HIS A 55 8.47 -1.32 0.84
N VAL A 56 9.00 -0.10 0.75
CA VAL A 56 10.04 0.22 -0.27
C VAL A 56 11.41 0.42 0.38
N ASP A 57 12.42 -0.33 -0.06
CA ASP A 57 13.82 -0.19 0.35
C ASP A 57 14.72 -0.03 -0.89
N TYR A 58 14.87 1.22 -1.35
CA TYR A 58 15.67 1.57 -2.52
C TYR A 58 16.56 2.80 -2.25
N PRO A 59 17.88 2.72 -2.49
CA PRO A 59 18.65 1.52 -2.82
C PRO A 59 18.60 0.50 -1.66
N GLN A 60 18.70 -0.79 -2.00
CA GLN A 60 18.68 -1.85 -0.98
C GLN A 60 19.79 -1.60 0.05
N SER A 61 19.43 -1.65 1.33
CA SER A 61 20.41 -1.47 2.41
C SER A 61 21.45 -2.60 2.42
N ASP A 62 22.70 -2.26 2.76
CA ASP A 62 23.84 -3.19 2.81
C ASP A 62 23.85 -4.07 4.07
N ILE A 63 22.66 -4.44 4.55
CA ILE A 63 22.45 -5.20 5.78
C ILE A 63 22.07 -6.63 5.38
N ALA A 64 23.03 -7.43 4.93
CA ALA A 64 22.74 -8.80 4.50
C ALA A 64 22.32 -9.71 5.68
N VAL A 65 22.93 -9.52 6.85
CA VAL A 65 22.66 -10.33 8.05
C VAL A 65 21.55 -9.68 8.87
N ARG A 66 20.45 -10.42 9.10
CA ARG A 66 19.27 -9.96 9.88
C ARG A 66 18.54 -8.74 9.29
N TYR A 67 18.63 -8.52 7.97
CA TYR A 67 17.89 -7.50 7.21
C TYR A 67 16.46 -7.31 7.75
N CYS A 68 15.65 -8.38 7.72
CA CYS A 68 14.25 -8.32 8.12
C CYS A 68 14.05 -7.86 9.57
N ASN A 69 14.84 -8.37 10.51
CA ASN A 69 14.72 -7.98 11.92
C ASN A 69 15.04 -6.50 12.11
N HIS A 70 16.08 -6.01 11.41
CA HIS A 70 16.47 -4.61 11.47
C HIS A 70 15.38 -3.70 10.88
N MET A 71 14.92 -4.02 9.67
CA MET A 71 13.97 -3.19 8.93
C MET A 71 12.59 -3.15 9.59
N ILE A 72 12.12 -4.28 10.14
CA ILE A 72 10.86 -4.35 10.89
C ILE A 72 10.89 -3.45 12.13
N ILE A 73 12.01 -3.44 12.86
CA ILE A 73 12.17 -2.61 14.06
C ILE A 73 12.32 -1.13 13.68
N GLN A 74 13.13 -0.84 12.67
CA GLN A 74 13.40 0.53 12.20
C GLN A 74 12.14 1.24 11.70
N ARG A 75 11.24 0.50 11.03
CA ARG A 75 10.00 1.03 10.43
C ARG A 75 8.75 0.75 11.30
N ILE A 76 8.94 0.25 12.53
CA ILE A 76 7.86 -0.02 13.50
C ILE A 76 6.73 -0.87 12.88
N ILE A 77 7.11 -1.92 12.15
CA ILE A 77 6.16 -2.79 11.45
C ILE A 77 5.59 -3.83 12.43
N LYS A 78 4.34 -3.62 12.82
CA LYS A 78 3.59 -4.49 13.75
C LYS A 78 2.13 -4.55 13.36
N GLU A 79 1.43 -5.56 13.87
CA GLU A 79 -0.03 -5.58 13.79
C GLU A 79 -0.66 -4.62 14.82
N PRO A 80 -1.94 -4.23 14.65
CA PRO A 80 -2.64 -3.33 15.57
C PRO A 80 -2.59 -3.80 17.03
N ASP A 81 -2.63 -5.11 17.25
CA ASP A 81 -2.57 -5.74 18.57
C ASP A 81 -1.16 -5.78 19.19
N ASN A 82 -0.18 -5.10 18.58
CA ASN A 82 1.25 -5.15 18.92
C ASN A 82 1.89 -6.55 18.77
N THR A 83 1.26 -7.42 17.99
CA THR A 83 1.79 -8.73 17.62
C THR A 83 2.79 -8.61 16.46
N CYS A 84 3.69 -9.60 16.38
CA CYS A 84 4.61 -9.70 15.26
C CYS A 84 3.84 -9.97 13.96
N LYS A 85 4.13 -9.21 12.89
CA LYS A 85 3.56 -9.46 11.56
C LYS A 85 4.02 -10.83 11.06
N LYS A 86 3.11 -11.67 10.57
CA LYS A 86 3.45 -13.04 10.10
C LYS A 86 4.32 -13.04 8.85
N GLU A 87 3.97 -12.21 7.88
CA GLU A 87 4.70 -12.04 6.63
C GLU A 87 4.72 -10.55 6.27
N HIS A 88 5.89 -10.04 5.91
CA HIS A 88 6.08 -8.67 5.41
C HIS A 88 7.01 -8.68 4.20
N VAL A 89 6.86 -7.72 3.29
CA VAL A 89 7.63 -7.68 2.04
C VAL A 89 8.27 -6.31 1.86
N PHE A 90 9.58 -6.32 1.56
CA PHE A 90 10.32 -5.13 1.16
C PHE A 90 10.67 -5.20 -0.32
N ILE A 91 10.25 -4.21 -1.08
CA ILE A 91 10.45 -4.06 -2.51
C ILE A 91 11.72 -3.22 -2.73
N HIS A 92 12.66 -3.75 -3.49
CA HIS A 92 13.95 -3.13 -3.78
C HIS A 92 13.94 -2.43 -5.13
N GLU A 93 13.01 -1.50 -5.32
CA GLU A 93 12.80 -0.80 -6.58
C GLU A 93 12.41 0.68 -6.34
N ARG A 94 12.68 1.54 -7.32
CA ARG A 94 12.36 2.96 -7.27
C ARG A 94 10.85 3.16 -7.11
N PRO A 95 10.40 4.06 -6.21
CA PRO A 95 8.98 4.39 -6.07
C PRO A 95 8.30 4.77 -7.40
N ARG A 96 9.02 5.44 -8.31
CA ARG A 96 8.51 5.78 -9.65
C ARG A 96 8.05 4.56 -10.46
N ASN A 97 8.77 3.44 -10.36
CA ASN A 97 8.43 2.20 -11.06
C ASN A 97 7.23 1.50 -10.40
N ILE A 98 7.08 1.65 -9.08
CA ILE A 98 5.91 1.15 -8.32
C ILE A 98 4.66 1.96 -8.69
N ASN A 99 4.78 3.28 -8.82
CA ASN A 99 3.67 4.14 -9.25
C ASN A 99 3.18 3.80 -10.66
N HIS A 100 4.09 3.38 -11.56
CA HIS A 100 3.74 2.91 -12.90
C HIS A 100 2.92 1.60 -12.92
N VAL A 101 2.83 0.87 -11.79
CA VAL A 101 1.95 -0.29 -11.70
C VAL A 101 0.48 0.13 -11.77
N CYS A 102 0.12 1.31 -11.27
CA CYS A 102 -1.25 1.82 -11.33
C CYS A 102 -1.76 2.10 -12.76
N THR A 103 -0.85 2.21 -13.74
CA THR A 103 -1.20 2.38 -15.16
C THR A 103 -1.19 1.07 -15.94
N SER A 104 -0.99 -0.07 -15.26
CA SER A 104 -0.98 -1.39 -15.88
C SER A 104 -2.36 -1.76 -16.43
N PRO A 105 -2.46 -2.43 -17.59
CA PRO A 105 -3.71 -2.97 -18.11
C PRO A 105 -4.27 -4.10 -17.24
N LYS A 106 -3.45 -4.73 -16.38
CA LYS A 106 -3.84 -5.84 -15.51
C LYS A 106 -4.53 -5.34 -14.23
N ARG A 107 -5.78 -4.92 -14.35
CA ARG A 107 -6.64 -4.51 -13.22
C ARG A 107 -7.53 -5.65 -12.73
N MET A 108 -7.76 -5.71 -11.42
CA MET A 108 -8.62 -6.69 -10.75
C MET A 108 -9.33 -6.06 -9.55
N ALA A 109 -10.39 -6.69 -9.06
CA ALA A 109 -11.02 -6.30 -7.80
C ALA A 109 -10.11 -6.68 -6.62
N CYS A 110 -9.92 -5.76 -5.66
CA CYS A 110 -9.16 -6.03 -4.45
C CYS A 110 -9.94 -6.99 -3.52
N GLN A 111 -9.23 -7.91 -2.85
CA GLN A 111 -9.84 -8.90 -1.94
C GLN A 111 -10.61 -8.30 -0.75
N ASN A 112 -10.21 -7.11 -0.27
CA ASN A 112 -10.74 -6.57 0.99
C ASN A 112 -11.79 -5.45 0.83
N HIS A 113 -11.93 -4.77 -0.31
CA HIS A 113 -12.95 -3.73 -0.52
C HIS A 113 -13.30 -3.56 -2.01
N SER A 114 -14.59 -3.40 -2.31
CA SER A 114 -15.15 -3.40 -3.68
C SER A 114 -14.93 -2.10 -4.47
N SER A 115 -14.60 -0.98 -3.80
CA SER A 115 -14.53 0.33 -4.45
C SER A 115 -13.14 0.69 -5.02
N ILE A 116 -12.08 -0.01 -4.58
CA ILE A 116 -10.71 0.28 -5.00
C ILE A 116 -10.23 -0.79 -5.98
N LEU A 117 -9.59 -0.36 -7.07
CA LEU A 117 -9.01 -1.25 -8.07
C LEU A 117 -7.59 -1.63 -7.69
N CYS A 118 -7.30 -2.93 -7.85
CA CYS A 118 -5.97 -3.48 -7.68
C CYS A 118 -5.32 -3.67 -9.05
N PHE A 119 -4.04 -3.32 -9.14
CA PHE A 119 -3.26 -3.44 -10.37
C PHE A 119 -2.08 -4.38 -10.14
N GLN A 120 -1.86 -5.27 -11.10
CA GLN A 120 -0.71 -6.17 -11.10
C GLN A 120 0.40 -5.61 -12.01
N SER A 121 1.64 -5.68 -11.53
CA SER A 121 2.80 -5.30 -12.34
C SER A 121 2.98 -6.18 -13.57
N GLU A 122 3.45 -5.58 -14.67
CA GLU A 122 3.84 -6.33 -15.87
C GLU A 122 5.25 -6.92 -15.77
N THR A 123 6.12 -6.24 -15.04
CA THR A 123 7.50 -6.64 -14.78
C THR A 123 7.63 -7.26 -13.39
N LYS A 124 8.66 -8.08 -13.22
CA LYS A 124 9.03 -8.63 -11.92
C LYS A 124 9.82 -7.59 -11.13
N PHE A 125 9.52 -7.52 -9.84
CA PHE A 125 10.21 -6.67 -8.88
C PHE A 125 11.11 -7.54 -8.01
N LYS A 126 12.31 -7.03 -7.73
CA LYS A 126 13.18 -7.60 -6.70
C LYS A 126 12.64 -7.24 -5.34
N MET A 127 12.47 -8.22 -4.48
CA MET A 127 11.94 -8.02 -3.14
C MET A 127 12.53 -9.00 -2.15
N THR A 128 12.42 -8.67 -0.87
CA THR A 128 12.77 -9.55 0.23
C THR A 128 11.52 -9.84 1.05
N VAL A 129 11.19 -11.12 1.15
CA VAL A 129 10.07 -11.60 1.97
C VAL A 129 10.60 -11.95 3.36
N CYS A 130 10.00 -11.32 4.36
CA CYS A 130 10.27 -11.52 5.78
C CYS A 130 9.19 -12.38 6.39
N LYS A 131 9.51 -13.65 6.69
CA LYS A 131 8.57 -14.60 7.31
C LYS A 131 8.90 -14.78 8.79
N LEU A 132 7.91 -14.63 9.66
CA LEU A 132 8.10 -14.81 11.10
C LEU A 132 8.50 -16.26 11.40
N ILE A 133 9.63 -16.44 12.08
CA ILE A 133 10.10 -17.74 12.58
C ILE A 133 9.71 -17.90 14.05
N GLU A 134 9.94 -16.85 14.84
CA GLU A 134 9.82 -16.90 16.30
C GLU A 134 9.46 -15.52 16.84
N GLY A 135 8.77 -15.48 17.99
CA GLY A 135 8.29 -14.25 18.61
C GLY A 135 6.80 -14.03 18.37
N THR A 136 6.10 -13.59 19.41
CA THR A 136 4.65 -13.31 19.35
C THR A 136 4.36 -11.82 19.46
N ARG A 137 5.19 -11.08 20.19
CA ARG A 137 4.99 -9.67 20.52
C ARG A 137 6.19 -8.83 20.08
N TYR A 138 5.89 -7.69 19.45
CA TYR A 138 6.89 -6.69 19.08
C TYR A 138 7.54 -6.09 20.34
N PRO A 139 8.87 -5.85 20.38
CA PRO A 139 9.85 -5.92 19.29
C PRO A 139 10.63 -7.23 19.18
N ALA A 140 10.33 -8.25 20.01
CA ALA A 140 11.09 -9.49 20.09
C ALA A 140 10.70 -10.49 18.98
N CYS A 141 10.69 -10.04 17.72
CA CYS A 141 10.31 -10.84 16.55
C CYS A 141 11.55 -11.28 15.77
N ARG A 142 11.61 -12.56 15.38
CA ARG A 142 12.67 -13.11 14.53
C ARG A 142 12.11 -13.55 13.18
N TYR A 143 12.70 -13.04 12.11
CA TYR A 143 12.26 -13.27 10.74
C TYR A 143 13.30 -14.04 9.92
N HIS A 144 12.78 -14.88 9.02
CA HIS A 144 13.52 -15.49 7.93
C HIS A 144 13.60 -14.51 6.77
N ILE A 145 14.78 -14.39 6.15
CA ILE A 145 15.02 -13.54 4.99
C ILE A 145 14.94 -14.43 3.75
N SER A 146 14.01 -14.13 2.86
CA SER A 146 13.87 -14.82 1.58
C SER A 146 13.90 -13.82 0.43
N PRO A 147 15.04 -13.66 -0.27
CA PRO A 147 15.10 -12.84 -1.47
C PRO A 147 14.29 -13.51 -2.59
N THR A 148 13.36 -12.76 -3.19
CA THR A 148 12.40 -13.26 -4.16
C THR A 148 12.23 -12.25 -5.30
N GLU A 149 11.91 -12.75 -6.48
CA GLU A 149 11.47 -11.92 -7.61
C GLU A 149 10.07 -12.34 -8.04
N GLY A 150 9.18 -11.37 -8.20
CA GLY A 150 7.76 -11.65 -8.45
C GLY A 150 6.99 -10.42 -8.89
N PHE A 151 5.72 -10.63 -9.21
CA PHE A 151 4.80 -9.55 -9.57
C PHE A 151 4.18 -8.99 -8.30
N ILE A 152 4.05 -7.67 -8.22
CA ILE A 152 3.38 -7.01 -7.09
C ILE A 152 1.95 -6.65 -7.48
N ILE A 153 1.05 -6.72 -6.50
CA ILE A 153 -0.33 -6.26 -6.62
C ILE A 153 -0.52 -5.11 -5.63
N VAL A 154 -0.82 -3.94 -6.16
CA VAL A 154 -1.03 -2.71 -5.40
C VAL A 154 -2.45 -2.19 -5.63
N ALA A 155 -3.06 -1.67 -4.59
CA ALA A 155 -4.31 -0.93 -4.67
C ALA A 155 -3.98 0.52 -5.05
N CYS A 156 -4.63 1.02 -6.10
CA CYS A 156 -4.40 2.38 -6.60
C CYS A 156 -5.68 3.19 -6.57
N ASP A 157 -5.53 4.48 -6.30
CA ASP A 157 -6.56 5.49 -6.40
C ASP A 157 -6.12 6.56 -7.43
N ASP A 158 -6.95 7.57 -7.66
CA ASP A 158 -6.70 8.62 -8.67
C ASP A 158 -5.36 9.36 -8.50
N LEU A 159 -4.79 9.33 -7.30
CA LEU A 159 -3.54 10.00 -6.93
C LEU A 159 -2.30 9.08 -6.97
N GLY A 160 -2.47 7.75 -7.10
CA GLY A 160 -1.36 6.79 -7.10
C GLY A 160 -1.59 5.56 -6.21
N PRO A 161 -0.53 4.80 -5.88
CA PRO A 161 -0.66 3.59 -5.07
C PRO A 161 -0.95 3.95 -3.61
N VAL A 162 -2.00 3.34 -3.05
CA VAL A 162 -2.48 3.61 -1.69
C VAL A 162 -2.13 2.49 -0.73
N ASN A 163 -2.25 1.22 -1.17
CA ASN A 163 -1.90 0.08 -0.33
C ASN A 163 -1.21 -1.06 -1.10
N PHE A 164 -0.26 -1.73 -0.46
CA PHE A 164 0.31 -2.98 -0.97
C PHE A 164 -0.57 -4.16 -0.54
N GLN A 165 -1.00 -4.99 -1.49
CA GLN A 165 -1.88 -6.13 -1.18
C GLN A 165 -1.10 -7.43 -1.03
N ARG A 166 -0.39 -7.84 -2.08
CA ARG A 166 0.36 -9.10 -2.09
C ARG A 166 1.36 -9.14 -3.25
N TYR A 167 2.27 -10.10 -3.20
CA TYR A 167 3.09 -10.49 -4.34
C TYR A 167 2.65 -11.85 -4.87
N VAL A 168 2.91 -12.07 -6.16
CA VAL A 168 2.76 -13.36 -6.84
C VAL A 168 4.14 -13.76 -7.34
N ASP A 169 4.67 -14.82 -6.74
CA ASP A 169 5.90 -15.47 -7.19
C ASP A 169 5.58 -16.59 -8.17
N ASN A 170 6.38 -16.72 -9.23
CA ASN A 170 6.25 -17.85 -10.17
C ASN A 170 6.67 -19.19 -9.55
N LEU A 171 7.11 -19.20 -8.28
CA LEU A 171 7.47 -20.41 -7.53
C LEU A 171 6.28 -21.08 -6.84
N ARG A 172 5.12 -20.41 -6.72
CA ARG A 172 3.89 -21.08 -6.31
C ARG A 172 3.14 -21.55 -7.57
N PRO A 173 3.12 -22.85 -7.89
CA PRO A 173 2.11 -23.35 -8.81
C PRO A 173 0.73 -22.98 -8.28
N ALA A 174 -0.16 -22.55 -9.17
CA ALA A 174 -1.55 -22.26 -8.83
C ALA A 174 -2.14 -23.45 -8.04
N PRO A 175 -2.97 -23.21 -7.00
CA PRO A 175 -3.65 -24.31 -6.34
C PRO A 175 -4.43 -25.11 -7.40
N GLU A 176 -4.20 -26.42 -7.46
CA GLU A 176 -4.84 -27.35 -8.41
C GLU A 176 -6.39 -27.33 -8.39
N SER A 177 -7.01 -26.58 -7.47
CA SER A 177 -8.46 -26.43 -7.37
C SER A 177 -9.11 -25.58 -8.47
N GLU A 178 -8.37 -24.81 -9.28
CA GLU A 178 -8.94 -23.99 -10.36
C GLU A 178 -8.87 -24.62 -11.77
N LEU A 179 -8.19 -25.77 -11.94
CA LEU A 179 -8.05 -26.38 -13.27
C LEU A 179 -9.23 -27.30 -13.66
N LEU A 180 -10.15 -27.61 -12.73
CA LEU A 180 -11.26 -28.55 -12.98
C LEU A 180 -12.57 -27.88 -13.42
N SER A 181 -12.61 -26.56 -13.58
CA SER A 181 -13.85 -25.83 -13.92
C SER A 181 -13.84 -25.14 -15.29
N ALA A 182 -12.80 -25.33 -16.12
CA ALA A 182 -12.81 -24.80 -17.48
C ALA A 182 -13.71 -25.67 -18.39
N PRO A 183 -14.80 -25.14 -18.97
CA PRO A 183 -15.59 -25.86 -19.96
C PRO A 183 -14.78 -25.95 -21.26
N LEU A 184 -14.49 -27.17 -21.72
CA LEU A 184 -14.00 -27.41 -23.07
C LEU A 184 -15.07 -26.99 -24.08
N PRO A 185 -14.79 -26.09 -25.04
CA PRO A 185 -15.75 -25.75 -26.08
C PRO A 185 -15.75 -26.83 -27.17
N GLY A 186 -16.92 -27.45 -27.36
CA GLY A 186 -17.40 -27.91 -28.67
C GLY A 186 -16.70 -29.10 -29.32
N ALA A 187 -17.20 -30.30 -29.05
CA ALA A 187 -17.11 -31.41 -30.01
C ALA A 187 -18.54 -31.88 -30.33
N LEU A 188 -19.14 -31.27 -31.36
CA LEU A 188 -20.33 -31.81 -32.02
C LEU A 188 -19.89 -33.10 -32.73
N VAL A 189 -20.16 -34.25 -32.13
CA VAL A 189 -20.00 -35.56 -32.80
C VAL A 189 -21.22 -35.76 -33.71
N LEU A 190 -21.06 -35.40 -34.98
CA LEU A 190 -21.92 -35.88 -36.07
C LEU A 190 -21.69 -37.39 -36.21
N VAL A 191 -22.62 -38.18 -35.67
CA VAL A 191 -22.70 -39.63 -35.92
C VAL A 191 -23.19 -39.83 -37.35
N LEU A 192 -22.25 -39.97 -38.30
CA LEU A 192 -22.55 -40.56 -39.60
C LEU A 192 -22.31 -42.06 -39.54
N THR A 193 -23.33 -42.78 -40.01
CA THR A 193 -23.52 -44.21 -39.97
C THR A 193 -22.48 -44.95 -40.82
N TRP A 194 -21.89 -46.00 -40.26
CA TRP A 194 -21.03 -46.93 -40.99
C TRP A 194 -21.87 -47.79 -41.94
N ARG A 195 -21.71 -47.58 -43.26
CA ARG A 195 -22.10 -48.55 -44.30
C ARG A 195 -20.80 -49.15 -44.84
N THR A 196 -20.48 -50.36 -44.41
CA THR A 196 -19.41 -51.17 -44.99
C THR A 196 -19.88 -51.73 -46.32
N SER A 197 -19.19 -51.39 -47.41
CA SER A 197 -19.30 -52.07 -48.70
C SER A 197 -17.92 -52.15 -49.34
N ASP A 198 -17.45 -53.39 -49.45
CA ASP A 198 -16.52 -53.97 -50.42
C ASP A 198 -15.25 -53.22 -50.84
N CYS A 199 -14.10 -53.82 -50.55
CA CYS A 199 -12.89 -53.64 -51.34
C CYS A 199 -12.37 -55.02 -51.78
N GLY A 200 -12.68 -55.38 -53.02
CA GLY A 200 -12.12 -56.54 -53.70
C GLY A 200 -11.02 -56.14 -54.68
N ARG A 201 -9.98 -56.99 -54.71
CA ARG A 201 -9.17 -57.42 -55.88
C ARG A 201 -8.13 -56.46 -56.48
N GLY A 202 -6.85 -56.80 -56.34
CA GLY A 202 -5.93 -57.22 -57.43
C GLY A 202 -4.76 -56.22 -57.53
N VAL A 203 -3.51 -56.51 -57.88
CA VAL A 203 -2.89 -57.48 -58.80
C VAL A 203 -1.37 -57.61 -58.48
N LYS A 204 -0.77 -58.75 -58.88
CA LYS A 204 0.65 -59.17 -59.02
C LYS A 204 1.63 -58.09 -59.60
N PRO A 205 2.98 -58.21 -59.58
CA PRO A 205 3.84 -59.37 -59.98
C PRO A 205 4.99 -59.66 -58.95
N GLU A 206 5.89 -60.63 -59.02
CA GLU A 206 6.40 -61.60 -60.01
C GLU A 206 6.35 -63.02 -59.42
#